data_AF-F2UJP3-F1
#
_entry.id   AF-F2UJP3-F1
#
_cell.length_a   1.000
_cell.length_b   1.000
_cell.length_c   1.000
_cell.angle_alpha   90.00
_cell.angle_beta   90.00
_cell.angle_gamma   90.00
#
_symmetry.space_group_name_H-M   'P 1'
#
loop_
_entity.id
_entity.type
_entity.pdbx_description
1 polymer ?
#
loop_
_entity_poly.entity_id
_entity_poly.type
_entity_poly.pdbx_seq_one_letter_code
_entity_poly.pdbx_strand_id
1 'polypeptide(L)'
;MSTADDKQKAVEIATAKAVLRYSPYLAYRPFLPSECFVDVLAGSEGAGDFCWCVSRDTGFMQRLCYGGFLPIATPVRGKLRSVVLPKLHEERCVVTDLSRLRVSRSCRKRARKLEFSVDTCFEAVLDKCVEQHGMNWIGLLAKEFLDMYRHPAHGVRMHSIEVWDGDDLVAGEIGWACGSIYTSATGFTRESGAGSVQLCALGCLLRRRGFMAWDFGMGMQYKYDMGAQDVPRPAFVALFRKARAVATTLECARANARDVIDGTHAQTKKEGEQQEGEEEGEGKEGSGLKQAGAKDESMGEGKEGEKVQKAAKGRVNEEARRRKREKRERRRQERMRWTREHAGKGKDGGQAVTTSADSGTPDGGDGAGDEKKKKKSVQ
;
A
#
# COMPACT_ATOMS: atom_id res chain seq x y z
N MET A 1 1.85 45.67 7.48
CA MET A 1 0.85 44.65 7.82
C MET A 1 1.45 43.29 7.47
N SER A 2 1.53 42.36 8.42
CA SER A 2 2.02 40.99 8.17
C SER A 2 1.02 40.24 7.28
N THR A 3 1.52 39.56 6.25
CA THR A 3 0.70 38.83 5.27
C THR A 3 0.01 37.62 5.93
N ALA A 4 -1.00 37.04 5.27
CA ALA A 4 -1.65 35.82 5.78
C ALA A 4 -0.65 34.67 5.95
N ASP A 5 0.31 34.55 5.03
CA ASP A 5 1.36 33.54 5.04
C ASP A 5 2.33 33.73 6.22
N ASP A 6 2.70 34.97 6.53
CA ASP A 6 3.56 35.29 7.69
C ASP A 6 2.90 34.89 9.02
N LYS A 7 1.57 35.08 9.13
CA LYS A 7 0.82 34.69 10.32
C LYS A 7 0.75 33.18 10.46
N GLN A 8 0.49 32.46 9.37
CA GLN A 8 0.45 31.00 9.37
C GLN A 8 1.82 30.41 9.77
N LYS A 9 2.90 30.92 9.17
CA LYS A 9 4.27 30.55 9.53
C LYS A 9 4.57 30.76 11.01
N ALA A 10 4.16 31.90 11.57
CA ALA A 10 4.37 32.19 12.99
C ALA A 10 3.64 31.19 13.90
N VAL A 11 2.42 30.78 13.54
CA VAL A 11 1.64 29.75 14.26
C VAL A 11 2.34 28.40 14.18
N GLU A 12 2.86 28.02 13.02
CA GLU A 12 3.59 26.75 12.85
C GLU A 12 4.87 26.73 13.66
N ILE A 13 5.65 27.81 13.67
CA ILE A 13 6.87 27.94 14.48
C ILE A 13 6.53 27.85 15.98
N ALA A 14 5.48 28.53 16.44
CA ALA A 14 5.06 28.46 17.85
C ALA A 14 4.64 27.03 18.23
N THR A 15 3.93 26.35 17.33
CA THR A 15 3.51 24.96 17.49
C THR A 15 4.71 24.01 17.52
N ALA A 16 5.67 24.18 16.61
CA ALA A 16 6.90 23.43 16.57
C ALA A 16 7.70 23.58 17.88
N LYS A 17 7.84 24.81 18.40
CA LYS A 17 8.47 25.05 19.71
C LYS A 17 7.76 24.31 20.84
N ALA A 18 6.43 24.20 20.81
CA ALA A 18 5.68 23.43 21.81
C ALA A 18 5.93 21.91 21.69
N VAL A 19 6.01 21.38 20.46
CA VAL A 19 6.37 19.96 20.22
C VAL A 19 7.76 19.65 20.76
N LEU A 20 8.75 20.52 20.48
CA LEU A 20 10.14 20.32 20.90
C LEU A 20 10.31 20.20 22.42
N ARG A 21 9.44 20.83 23.22
CA ARG A 21 9.45 20.70 24.69
C ARG A 21 9.24 19.26 25.15
N TYR A 22 8.46 18.48 24.40
CA TYR A 22 8.14 17.09 24.77
C TYR A 22 8.77 16.04 23.85
N SER A 23 9.41 16.46 22.75
CA SER A 23 10.04 15.60 21.77
C SER A 23 11.36 16.23 21.28
N PRO A 24 12.34 16.40 22.19
CA PRO A 24 13.57 17.14 21.89
C PRO A 24 14.43 16.50 20.79
N TYR A 25 14.27 15.20 20.51
CA TYR A 25 14.98 14.53 19.42
C TYR A 25 14.68 15.12 18.04
N LEU A 26 13.52 15.78 17.86
CA LEU A 26 13.15 16.45 16.60
C LEU A 26 13.99 17.72 16.35
N ALA A 27 14.66 18.26 17.38
CA ALA A 27 15.56 19.40 17.22
C ALA A 27 16.77 19.08 16.32
N TYR A 28 17.13 17.79 16.19
CA TYR A 28 18.22 17.32 15.33
C TYR A 28 17.78 17.03 13.89
N ARG A 29 16.55 17.39 13.53
CA ARG A 29 15.98 17.20 12.19
C ARG A 29 15.53 18.54 11.62
N PRO A 30 15.69 18.78 10.30
CA PRO A 30 15.18 20.00 9.68
C PRO A 30 13.67 20.14 9.87
N PHE A 31 13.25 21.31 10.34
CA PHE A 31 11.83 21.66 10.42
C PHE A 31 11.37 22.24 9.08
N LEU A 32 10.27 21.72 8.54
CA LEU A 32 9.64 22.21 7.31
C LEU A 32 8.36 22.98 7.64
N PRO A 33 8.34 24.30 7.46
CA PRO A 33 7.09 25.06 7.48
C PRO A 33 6.30 24.82 6.17
N SER A 34 4.99 24.98 6.21
CA SER A 34 4.12 24.62 5.07
C SER A 34 4.35 25.50 3.83
N GLU A 35 4.87 26.71 3.97
CA GLU A 35 5.22 27.56 2.83
C GLU A 35 6.56 27.19 2.15
N CYS A 36 7.26 26.15 2.62
CA CYS A 36 8.58 25.81 2.06
C CYS A 36 8.51 25.35 0.59
N PHE A 37 9.59 25.66 -0.15
CA PHE A 37 9.79 25.19 -1.51
C PHE A 37 10.35 23.76 -1.50
N VAL A 38 9.44 22.78 -1.43
CA VAL A 38 9.75 21.34 -1.38
C VAL A 38 10.71 20.88 -2.48
N ASP A 39 10.62 21.45 -3.69
CA ASP A 39 11.51 21.10 -4.80
C ASP A 39 12.96 21.50 -4.53
N VAL A 40 13.21 22.62 -3.85
CA VAL A 40 14.55 23.05 -3.46
C VAL A 40 15.11 22.09 -2.40
N LEU A 41 14.28 21.70 -1.44
CA LEU A 41 14.66 20.81 -0.34
C LEU A 41 15.01 19.41 -0.83
N ALA A 42 14.26 18.87 -1.80
CA ALA A 42 14.54 17.54 -2.37
C ALA A 42 15.94 17.46 -2.99
N GLY A 43 16.47 18.57 -3.51
CA GLY A 43 17.81 18.64 -4.10
C GLY A 43 18.94 18.95 -3.11
N SER A 44 18.64 19.16 -1.82
CA SER A 44 19.66 19.53 -0.82
C SER A 44 20.33 18.30 -0.19
N GLU A 45 21.65 18.33 -0.10
CA GLU A 45 22.47 17.29 0.53
C GLU A 45 22.57 17.50 2.05
N GLY A 46 22.85 16.43 2.82
CA GLY A 46 23.24 16.53 4.23
C GLY A 46 22.12 16.57 5.28
N ALA A 47 20.84 16.54 4.90
CA ALA A 47 19.70 16.58 5.82
C ALA A 47 19.36 15.23 6.52
N GLY A 48 20.09 14.16 6.20
CA GLY A 48 19.68 12.78 6.52
C GLY A 48 18.36 12.41 5.84
N ASP A 49 17.73 11.31 6.27
CA ASP A 49 16.51 10.77 5.64
C ASP A 49 15.23 11.55 5.94
N PHE A 50 15.20 12.30 7.03
CA PHE A 50 13.98 12.84 7.61
C PHE A 50 14.06 14.32 7.90
N CYS A 51 12.97 14.99 7.57
CA CYS A 51 12.60 16.29 8.12
C CYS A 51 11.29 16.13 8.89
N TRP A 52 10.78 17.20 9.49
CA TRP A 52 9.50 17.15 10.23
C TRP A 52 8.71 18.44 10.08
N CYS A 53 7.38 18.32 10.13
CA CYS A 53 6.47 19.44 10.00
C CYS A 53 5.23 19.24 10.88
N VAL A 54 4.60 20.36 11.23
CA VAL A 54 3.35 20.38 12.02
C VAL A 54 2.11 20.54 11.15
N SER A 55 2.26 21.06 9.93
CA SER A 55 1.17 21.17 8.97
C SER A 55 0.76 19.80 8.45
N ARG A 56 -0.56 19.61 8.36
CA ARG A 56 -1.26 18.45 7.80
C ARG A 56 -2.21 18.87 6.67
N ASP A 57 -2.03 20.08 6.16
CA ASP A 57 -2.81 20.60 5.04
C ASP A 57 -2.68 19.69 3.82
N THR A 58 -3.80 19.39 3.17
CA THR A 58 -3.86 18.47 2.03
C THR A 58 -2.95 18.93 0.88
N GLY A 59 -2.97 20.23 0.56
CA GLY A 59 -2.14 20.79 -0.51
C GLY A 59 -0.65 20.72 -0.18
N PHE A 60 -0.27 20.97 1.07
CA PHE A 60 1.10 20.77 1.53
C PHE A 60 1.55 19.30 1.47
N MET A 61 0.71 18.35 1.91
CA MET A 61 0.99 16.92 1.81
C MET A 61 1.18 16.48 0.35
N GLN A 62 0.36 16.99 -0.57
CA GLN A 62 0.53 16.75 -2.00
C GLN A 62 1.82 17.37 -2.54
N ARG A 63 2.20 18.57 -2.11
CA ARG A 63 3.50 19.16 -2.48
C ARG A 63 4.68 18.30 -2.00
N LEU A 64 4.61 17.72 -0.80
CA LEU A 64 5.63 16.77 -0.33
C LEU A 64 5.74 15.55 -1.26
N CYS A 65 4.61 14.92 -1.60
CA CYS A 65 4.58 13.80 -2.54
C CYS A 65 5.10 14.19 -3.94
N TYR A 66 4.72 15.38 -4.43
CA TYR A 66 5.19 15.91 -5.70
C TYR A 66 6.72 16.13 -5.69
N GLY A 67 7.30 16.50 -4.55
CA GLY A 67 8.75 16.60 -4.35
C GLY A 67 9.48 15.26 -4.18
N GLY A 68 8.78 14.13 -4.21
CA GLY A 68 9.36 12.79 -4.02
C GLY A 68 9.51 12.34 -2.56
N PHE A 69 9.03 13.12 -1.60
CA PHE A 69 9.00 12.73 -0.19
C PHE A 69 7.93 11.66 0.05
N LEU A 70 8.19 10.76 1.00
CA LEU A 70 7.15 9.90 1.59
C LEU A 70 6.66 10.56 2.86
N PRO A 71 5.39 11.02 2.93
CA PRO A 71 4.82 11.44 4.19
C PRO A 71 4.64 10.22 5.09
N ILE A 72 5.38 10.19 6.20
CA ILE A 72 5.09 9.30 7.32
C ILE A 72 4.78 10.15 8.56
N ALA A 73 4.38 9.53 9.67
CA ALA A 73 4.08 10.22 10.89
C ALA A 73 4.59 9.47 12.12
N THR A 74 4.86 10.22 13.16
CA THR A 74 5.23 9.69 14.48
C THR A 74 4.33 10.28 15.55
N PRO A 75 3.94 9.52 16.58
CA PRO A 75 3.26 10.10 17.73
C PRO A 75 4.17 11.10 18.45
N VAL A 76 3.56 12.16 18.98
CA VAL A 76 4.20 13.13 19.88
C VAL A 76 3.30 13.41 21.08
N ARG A 77 3.90 13.82 22.18
CA ARG A 77 3.14 14.27 23.36
C ARG A 77 2.54 15.66 23.10
N GLY A 78 1.52 16.00 23.89
CA GLY A 78 0.83 17.29 23.80
C GLY A 78 -0.38 17.27 22.88
N LYS A 79 -0.85 18.47 22.48
CA LYS A 79 -2.13 18.65 21.78
C LYS A 79 -2.16 18.04 20.37
N LEU A 80 -1.05 18.09 19.63
CA LEU A 80 -1.01 17.58 18.25
C LEU A 80 -1.13 16.06 18.13
N ARG A 81 -0.76 15.31 19.18
CA ARG A 81 -0.73 13.83 19.23
C ARG A 81 0.21 13.13 18.24
N SER A 82 0.49 13.71 17.07
CA SER A 82 1.46 13.24 16.10
C SER A 82 1.95 14.38 15.20
N VAL A 83 3.13 14.20 14.60
CA VAL A 83 3.70 15.09 13.58
C VAL A 83 4.02 14.29 12.31
N VAL A 84 4.06 14.99 11.18
CA VAL A 84 4.47 14.41 9.91
C VAL A 84 6.00 14.44 9.85
N LEU A 85 6.60 13.34 9.39
CA LEU A 85 8.02 13.20 9.10
C LEU A 85 8.17 12.93 7.59
N PRO A 86 8.27 13.96 6.74
CA PRO A 86 8.52 13.72 5.33
C PRO A 86 9.89 13.06 5.15
N LYS A 87 9.88 11.90 4.50
CA LYS A 87 11.06 11.06 4.31
C LYS A 87 11.56 11.10 2.88
N LEU A 88 12.83 11.43 2.71
CA LEU A 88 13.55 11.28 1.45
C LEU A 88 14.81 10.47 1.70
N HIS A 89 14.77 9.18 1.34
CA HIS A 89 15.87 8.25 1.57
C HIS A 89 17.18 8.72 0.93
N GLU A 90 18.32 8.44 1.56
CA GLU A 90 19.65 8.52 0.93
C GLU A 90 19.76 7.53 -0.24
N GLU A 91 19.26 6.32 -0.04
CA GLU A 91 19.14 5.28 -1.06
C GLU A 91 17.66 4.90 -1.24
N ARG A 92 17.13 5.13 -2.44
CA ARG A 92 15.72 4.90 -2.76
C ARG A 92 15.56 3.62 -3.56
N CYS A 93 14.75 2.68 -3.06
CA CYS A 93 14.45 1.45 -3.77
C CYS A 93 13.42 1.73 -4.87
N VAL A 94 13.83 1.57 -6.14
CA VAL A 94 13.04 1.93 -7.32
C VAL A 94 13.22 0.88 -8.42
N VAL A 95 12.14 0.55 -9.13
CA VAL A 95 12.22 -0.11 -10.44
C VAL A 95 12.34 0.97 -11.50
N THR A 96 13.52 1.10 -12.10
CA THR A 96 13.83 2.10 -13.14
C THR A 96 13.56 1.59 -14.55
N ASP A 97 13.41 0.28 -14.72
CA ASP A 97 13.10 -0.40 -15.98
C ASP A 97 12.02 -1.46 -15.73
N LEU A 98 10.76 -1.09 -15.97
CA LEU A 98 9.63 -1.98 -15.78
C LEU A 98 9.63 -3.17 -16.75
N SER A 99 10.42 -3.15 -17.83
CA SER A 99 10.57 -4.31 -18.73
C SER A 99 11.20 -5.51 -18.02
N ARG A 100 11.99 -5.25 -16.97
CA ARG A 100 12.68 -6.27 -16.16
C ARG A 100 11.80 -6.91 -15.09
N LEU A 101 10.54 -6.48 -14.96
CA LEU A 101 9.61 -7.06 -13.99
C LEU A 101 9.47 -8.57 -14.17
N ARG A 102 9.83 -9.32 -13.11
CA ARG A 102 9.76 -10.77 -13.10
C ARG A 102 8.43 -11.25 -12.52
N VAL A 103 7.67 -11.97 -13.34
CA VAL A 103 6.41 -12.61 -12.89
C VAL A 103 6.61 -14.13 -12.83
N SER A 104 6.67 -14.68 -11.62
CA SER A 104 6.87 -16.11 -11.40
C SER A 104 5.70 -16.96 -11.92
N ARG A 105 5.99 -18.22 -12.30
CA ARG A 105 4.95 -19.17 -12.75
C ARG A 105 3.87 -19.42 -11.70
N SER A 106 4.25 -19.45 -10.42
CA SER A 106 3.31 -19.61 -9.30
C SER A 106 2.39 -18.40 -9.16
N CYS A 107 2.90 -17.18 -9.32
CA CYS A 107 2.11 -15.95 -9.36
C CYS A 107 1.09 -15.99 -10.51
N ARG A 108 1.54 -16.29 -11.74
CA ARG A 108 0.66 -16.42 -12.92
C ARG A 108 -0.46 -17.44 -12.68
N LYS A 109 -0.14 -18.58 -12.07
CA LYS A 109 -1.14 -19.61 -11.72
C LYS A 109 -2.13 -19.10 -10.67
N ARG A 110 -1.67 -18.36 -9.66
CA ARG A 110 -2.54 -17.80 -8.61
C ARG A 110 -3.47 -16.73 -9.18
N ALA A 111 -2.98 -15.89 -10.07
CA ALA A 111 -3.71 -14.78 -10.68
C ALA A 111 -4.97 -15.22 -11.46
N ARG A 112 -5.01 -16.44 -12.00
CA ARG A 112 -6.20 -16.97 -12.72
C ARG A 112 -7.48 -16.98 -11.88
N LYS A 113 -7.34 -17.04 -10.55
CA LYS A 113 -8.46 -17.14 -9.61
C LYS A 113 -8.79 -15.82 -8.93
N LEU A 114 -8.09 -14.75 -9.28
CA LEU A 114 -8.22 -13.46 -8.64
C LEU A 114 -8.54 -12.40 -9.68
N GLU A 115 -9.18 -11.34 -9.25
CA GLU A 115 -9.42 -10.16 -10.07
C GLU A 115 -8.57 -9.00 -9.55
N PHE A 116 -8.33 -8.04 -10.42
CA PHE A 116 -7.53 -6.85 -10.16
C PHE A 116 -8.29 -5.61 -10.62
N SER A 117 -8.21 -4.53 -9.87
CA SER A 117 -8.78 -3.23 -10.24
C SER A 117 -7.94 -2.08 -9.68
N VAL A 118 -8.22 -0.89 -10.19
CA VAL A 118 -7.68 0.38 -9.71
C VAL A 118 -8.83 1.33 -9.39
N ASP A 119 -8.74 2.02 -8.26
CA ASP A 119 -9.64 3.09 -7.81
C ASP A 119 -11.11 2.67 -7.70
N THR A 120 -11.38 1.40 -7.36
CA THR A 120 -12.76 0.93 -7.18
C THR A 120 -13.25 1.03 -5.74
N CYS A 121 -12.36 1.01 -4.74
CA CYS A 121 -12.75 1.12 -3.33
C CYS A 121 -11.63 1.64 -2.40
N PHE A 122 -11.14 2.85 -2.64
CA PHE A 122 -10.03 3.45 -1.90
C PHE A 122 -10.17 3.38 -0.38
N GLU A 123 -11.31 3.81 0.15
CA GLU A 123 -11.59 3.82 1.60
C GLU A 123 -11.44 2.42 2.22
N ALA A 124 -11.96 1.38 1.56
CA ALA A 124 -11.88 0.01 2.06
C ALA A 124 -10.44 -0.54 2.05
N VAL A 125 -9.61 -0.14 1.08
CA VAL A 125 -8.19 -0.50 1.05
C VAL A 125 -7.44 0.19 2.18
N LEU A 126 -7.67 1.50 2.36
CA LEU A 126 -7.06 2.27 3.44
C LEU A 126 -7.42 1.71 4.82
N ASP A 127 -8.69 1.40 5.07
CA ASP A 127 -9.14 0.80 6.32
C ASP A 127 -8.46 -0.53 6.60
N LYS A 128 -8.30 -1.39 5.58
CA LYS A 128 -7.61 -2.69 5.73
C LYS A 128 -6.11 -2.54 5.95
N CYS A 129 -5.48 -1.51 5.38
CA CYS A 129 -4.10 -1.14 5.69
C CYS A 129 -3.97 -0.73 7.15
N VAL A 130 -4.85 0.15 7.65
CA VAL A 130 -4.86 0.55 9.06
C VAL A 130 -5.14 -0.63 9.98
N GLU A 131 -6.09 -1.51 9.62
CA GLU A 131 -6.38 -2.73 10.39
C GLU A 131 -5.16 -3.67 10.48
N GLN A 132 -4.41 -3.85 9.38
CA GLN A 132 -3.25 -4.73 9.37
C GLN A 132 -2.06 -4.18 10.15
N HIS A 133 -1.84 -2.86 10.05
CA HIS A 133 -0.63 -2.21 10.57
C HIS A 133 -0.85 -1.49 11.90
N GLY A 134 -2.11 -1.35 12.33
CA GLY A 134 -2.52 -0.60 13.51
C GLY A 134 -2.36 0.91 13.36
N MET A 135 -2.38 1.61 14.50
CA MET A 135 -2.16 3.06 14.60
C MET A 135 -0.67 3.43 14.50
N ASN A 136 0.05 2.82 13.54
CA ASN A 136 1.38 3.28 13.15
C ASN A 136 1.27 4.54 12.26
N TRP A 137 2.32 4.87 11.52
CA TRP A 137 2.32 6.03 10.62
C TRP A 137 1.13 6.08 9.64
N ILE A 138 0.60 4.94 9.13
CA ILE A 138 -0.55 4.95 8.22
C ILE A 138 -1.83 5.36 8.94
N GLY A 139 -2.11 4.78 10.11
CA GLY A 139 -3.28 5.15 10.92
C GLY A 139 -3.24 6.62 11.35
N LEU A 140 -2.04 7.16 11.59
CA LEU A 140 -1.82 8.57 11.91
C LEU A 140 -1.99 9.53 10.72
N LEU A 141 -2.03 9.02 9.48
CA LEU A 141 -2.18 9.79 8.24
C LEU A 141 -3.39 9.38 7.39
N ALA A 142 -4.24 8.47 7.89
CA ALA A 142 -5.34 7.90 7.10
C ALA A 142 -6.30 8.99 6.62
N LYS A 143 -6.62 9.95 7.50
CA LYS A 143 -7.47 11.09 7.13
C LYS A 143 -6.83 11.92 6.01
N GLU A 144 -5.56 12.25 6.13
CA GLU A 144 -4.84 13.05 5.14
C GLU A 144 -4.75 12.34 3.79
N PHE A 145 -4.49 11.03 3.76
CA PHE A 145 -4.50 10.27 2.49
C PHE A 145 -5.89 10.20 1.85
N LEU A 146 -6.95 10.08 2.65
CA LEU A 146 -8.32 10.15 2.15
C LEU A 146 -8.66 11.53 1.58
N ASP A 147 -8.25 12.60 2.26
CA ASP A 147 -8.45 13.97 1.78
C ASP A 147 -7.67 14.21 0.47
N MET A 148 -6.43 13.71 0.37
CA MET A 148 -5.63 13.78 -0.88
C MET A 148 -6.27 13.02 -2.04
N TYR A 149 -6.93 11.88 -1.75
CA TYR A 149 -7.67 11.13 -2.75
C TYR A 149 -8.91 11.88 -3.25
N ARG A 150 -9.67 12.49 -2.34
CA ARG A 150 -10.89 13.25 -2.67
C ARG A 150 -10.60 14.59 -3.36
N HIS A 151 -9.43 15.18 -3.09
CA HIS A 151 -9.05 16.51 -3.55
C HIS A 151 -7.70 16.49 -4.28
N PRO A 152 -7.60 15.86 -5.47
CA PRO A 152 -6.35 15.79 -6.21
C PRO A 152 -5.88 17.18 -6.66
N ALA A 153 -4.63 17.54 -6.35
CA ALA A 153 -4.01 18.79 -6.72
C ALA A 153 -2.49 18.62 -6.90
N HIS A 154 -1.82 19.67 -7.38
CA HIS A 154 -0.36 19.73 -7.54
C HIS A 154 0.25 18.59 -8.38
N GLY A 155 -0.51 18.01 -9.31
CA GLY A 155 -0.03 16.90 -10.15
C GLY A 155 0.14 15.58 -9.40
N VAL A 156 -0.47 15.43 -8.21
CA VAL A 156 -0.49 14.20 -7.42
C VAL A 156 -1.88 13.59 -7.45
N ARG A 157 -1.96 12.31 -7.79
CA ARG A 157 -3.19 11.52 -7.72
C ARG A 157 -2.97 10.31 -6.83
N MET A 158 -3.73 10.21 -5.75
CA MET A 158 -3.78 9.00 -4.93
C MET A 158 -4.53 7.91 -5.68
N HIS A 159 -4.08 6.67 -5.52
CA HIS A 159 -4.68 5.50 -6.12
C HIS A 159 -4.87 4.40 -5.08
N SER A 160 -5.92 3.62 -5.24
CA SER A 160 -6.04 2.32 -4.61
C SER A 160 -5.90 1.20 -5.62
N ILE A 161 -5.23 0.14 -5.21
CA ILE A 161 -4.98 -1.05 -6.00
C ILE A 161 -5.63 -2.20 -5.28
N GLU A 162 -6.50 -2.93 -5.97
CA GLU A 162 -7.30 -3.96 -5.34
C GLU A 162 -7.10 -5.33 -5.98
N VAL A 163 -7.10 -6.37 -5.15
CA VAL A 163 -7.15 -7.77 -5.58
C VAL A 163 -8.30 -8.47 -4.89
N TRP A 164 -9.13 -9.15 -5.69
CA TRP A 164 -10.39 -9.76 -5.26
C TRP A 164 -10.39 -11.29 -5.45
N ASP A 165 -11.01 -12.03 -4.54
CA ASP A 165 -11.39 -13.46 -4.68
C ASP A 165 -12.92 -13.54 -4.58
N GLY A 166 -13.62 -13.52 -5.73
CA GLY A 166 -15.06 -13.22 -5.74
C GLY A 166 -15.30 -11.83 -5.13
N ASP A 167 -16.28 -11.67 -4.26
CA ASP A 167 -16.59 -10.35 -3.66
C ASP A 167 -15.62 -9.93 -2.54
N ASP A 168 -14.69 -10.80 -2.14
CA ASP A 168 -13.78 -10.54 -1.03
C ASP A 168 -12.53 -9.78 -1.50
N LEU A 169 -12.28 -8.62 -0.89
CA LEU A 169 -11.05 -7.84 -1.06
C LEU A 169 -9.90 -8.50 -0.26
N VAL A 170 -9.01 -9.21 -0.94
CA VAL A 170 -8.01 -10.13 -0.34
C VAL A 170 -6.59 -9.58 -0.28
N ALA A 171 -6.26 -8.58 -1.10
CA ALA A 171 -5.03 -7.79 -0.99
C ALA A 171 -5.24 -6.43 -1.66
N GLY A 172 -4.38 -5.48 -1.33
CA GLY A 172 -4.41 -4.17 -1.96
C GLY A 172 -3.39 -3.22 -1.36
N GLU A 173 -3.18 -2.10 -2.03
CA GLU A 173 -2.34 -1.01 -1.55
C GLU A 173 -2.93 0.34 -1.89
N ILE A 174 -2.59 1.35 -1.10
CA ILE A 174 -2.67 2.73 -1.55
C ILE A 174 -1.28 3.19 -2.01
N GLY A 175 -1.28 4.07 -2.98
CA GLY A 175 -0.10 4.75 -3.51
C GLY A 175 -0.50 6.03 -4.20
N TRP A 176 0.45 6.66 -4.90
CA TRP A 176 0.15 7.84 -5.71
C TRP A 176 0.97 7.86 -6.99
N ALA A 177 0.40 8.47 -8.02
CA ALA A 177 1.09 8.79 -9.25
C ALA A 177 1.41 10.29 -9.31
N CYS A 178 2.63 10.60 -9.77
CA CYS A 178 3.02 11.93 -10.23
C CYS A 178 3.50 11.75 -11.67
N GLY A 179 2.71 12.15 -12.67
CA GLY A 179 3.00 11.83 -14.06
C GLY A 179 3.27 10.32 -14.27
N SER A 180 4.42 9.98 -14.85
CA SER A 180 4.81 8.61 -15.17
C SER A 180 5.65 7.93 -14.08
N ILE A 181 5.59 8.37 -12.81
CA ILE A 181 6.15 7.65 -11.66
C ILE A 181 5.04 7.32 -10.67
N TYR A 182 4.99 6.07 -10.24
CA TYR A 182 4.06 5.59 -9.21
C TYR A 182 4.84 5.25 -7.94
N THR A 183 4.38 5.73 -6.79
CA THR A 183 4.96 5.47 -5.48
C THR A 183 4.01 4.60 -4.65
N SER A 184 4.44 3.39 -4.27
CA SER A 184 3.70 2.55 -3.34
C SER A 184 3.84 3.07 -1.91
N ALA A 185 2.73 3.34 -1.23
CA ALA A 185 2.75 3.83 0.14
C ALA A 185 2.68 2.68 1.15
N THR A 186 1.58 1.93 1.14
CA THR A 186 1.36 0.80 2.04
C THR A 186 0.25 -0.11 1.52
N GLY A 187 0.35 -1.39 1.86
CA GLY A 187 -0.61 -2.40 1.46
C GLY A 187 -0.96 -3.38 2.56
N PHE A 188 -2.00 -4.16 2.32
CA PHE A 188 -2.45 -5.25 3.16
C PHE A 188 -2.57 -6.54 2.35
N THR A 189 -2.50 -7.69 3.01
CA THR A 189 -2.75 -8.99 2.40
C THR A 189 -3.46 -9.90 3.40
N ARG A 190 -4.58 -10.50 2.99
CA ARG A 190 -5.36 -11.45 3.81
C ARG A 190 -5.21 -12.88 3.30
N GLU A 191 -4.76 -13.06 2.06
CA GLU A 191 -4.55 -14.38 1.47
C GLU A 191 -3.13 -14.61 0.95
N SER A 192 -2.65 -15.85 1.10
CA SER A 192 -1.34 -16.24 0.59
C SER A 192 -1.26 -16.09 -0.93
N GLY A 193 -0.20 -15.41 -1.39
CA GLY A 193 0.06 -15.13 -2.79
C GLY A 193 -0.77 -13.99 -3.40
N ALA A 194 -1.76 -13.43 -2.67
CA ALA A 194 -2.55 -12.31 -3.18
C ALA A 194 -1.71 -11.03 -3.31
N GLY A 195 -0.87 -10.71 -2.33
CA GLY A 195 0.08 -9.58 -2.43
C GLY A 195 1.08 -9.71 -3.59
N SER A 196 1.58 -10.92 -3.89
CA SER A 196 2.43 -11.13 -5.07
C SER A 196 1.68 -10.92 -6.38
N VAL A 197 0.41 -11.33 -6.45
CA VAL A 197 -0.45 -11.07 -7.61
C VAL A 197 -0.72 -9.58 -7.76
N GLN A 198 -1.03 -8.87 -6.68
CA GLN A 198 -1.24 -7.42 -6.65
C GLN A 198 -0.02 -6.69 -7.24
N LEU A 199 1.17 -6.97 -6.72
CA LEU A 199 2.41 -6.34 -7.17
C LEU A 199 2.74 -6.67 -8.64
N CYS A 200 2.56 -7.93 -9.07
CA CYS A 200 2.84 -8.32 -10.45
C CYS A 200 1.84 -7.70 -11.44
N ALA A 201 0.55 -7.67 -11.10
CA ALA A 201 -0.50 -7.09 -11.94
C ALA A 201 -0.31 -5.57 -12.07
N LEU A 202 -0.06 -4.89 -10.95
CA LEU A 202 0.26 -3.46 -10.93
C LEU A 202 1.51 -3.16 -11.77
N GLY A 203 2.61 -3.86 -11.55
CA GLY A 203 3.85 -3.63 -12.32
C GLY A 203 3.64 -3.82 -13.83
N CYS A 204 2.91 -4.87 -14.23
CA CYS A 204 2.58 -5.09 -15.65
C CYS A 204 1.67 -3.99 -16.21
N LEU A 205 0.74 -3.47 -15.41
CA LEU A 205 -0.11 -2.35 -15.79
C LEU A 205 0.69 -1.05 -15.93
N LEU A 206 1.54 -0.72 -14.96
CA LEU A 206 2.44 0.44 -15.00
C LEU A 206 3.30 0.41 -16.28
N ARG A 207 3.89 -0.75 -16.60
CA ARG A 207 4.67 -0.93 -17.83
C ARG A 207 3.85 -0.61 -19.07
N ARG A 208 2.63 -1.16 -19.19
CA ARG A 208 1.77 -0.94 -20.36
C ARG A 208 1.25 0.49 -20.47
N ARG A 209 1.07 1.17 -19.33
CA ARG A 209 0.66 2.57 -19.29
C ARG A 209 1.82 3.54 -19.53
N GLY A 210 3.04 3.04 -19.75
CA GLY A 210 4.19 3.88 -20.07
C GLY A 210 4.82 4.56 -18.85
N PHE A 211 4.59 4.04 -17.64
CA PHE A 211 5.30 4.54 -16.46
C PHE A 211 6.81 4.34 -16.63
N MET A 212 7.57 5.37 -16.29
CA MET A 212 9.03 5.33 -16.31
C MET A 212 9.61 4.63 -15.09
N ALA A 213 8.96 4.75 -13.94
CA ALA A 213 9.49 4.25 -12.69
C ALA A 213 8.41 3.83 -11.70
N TRP A 214 8.75 2.87 -10.84
CA TRP A 214 7.96 2.48 -9.69
C TRP A 214 8.80 2.60 -8.43
N ASP A 215 8.44 3.55 -7.58
CA ASP A 215 9.10 3.87 -6.32
C ASP A 215 8.50 3.05 -5.17
N PHE A 216 9.37 2.32 -4.48
CA PHE A 216 9.01 1.47 -3.35
C PHE A 216 9.46 2.04 -2.00
N GLY A 217 10.13 3.19 -1.96
CA GLY A 217 10.71 3.72 -0.73
C GLY A 217 11.91 2.90 -0.25
N MET A 218 11.69 2.08 0.77
CA MET A 218 12.73 1.28 1.43
C MET A 218 12.95 -0.07 0.74
N GLY A 219 14.22 -0.46 0.59
CA GLY A 219 14.64 -1.75 0.05
C GLY A 219 14.19 -2.93 0.89
N MET A 220 13.73 -4.00 0.23
CA MET A 220 13.40 -5.29 0.82
C MET A 220 13.66 -6.38 -0.22
N GLN A 221 14.07 -7.59 0.21
CA GLN A 221 14.49 -8.66 -0.71
C GLN A 221 13.50 -8.91 -1.87
N TYR A 222 12.21 -9.00 -1.55
CA TYR A 222 11.19 -9.27 -2.57
C TYR A 222 11.06 -8.16 -3.63
N LYS A 223 11.44 -6.91 -3.33
CA LYS A 223 11.44 -5.78 -4.27
C LYS A 223 12.59 -5.93 -5.27
N TYR A 224 13.77 -6.31 -4.78
CA TYR A 224 14.92 -6.60 -5.65
C TYR A 224 14.63 -7.80 -6.55
N ASP A 225 13.96 -8.84 -6.03
CA ASP A 225 13.55 -10.00 -6.83
C ASP A 225 12.60 -9.62 -7.98
N MET A 226 11.83 -8.54 -7.80
CA MET A 226 10.96 -7.97 -8.83
C MET A 226 11.69 -7.08 -9.84
N GLY A 227 12.96 -6.74 -9.59
CA GLY A 227 13.77 -5.87 -10.45
C GLY A 227 13.97 -4.45 -9.93
N ALA A 228 13.64 -4.19 -8.66
CA ALA A 228 14.03 -2.93 -8.02
C ALA A 228 15.54 -2.90 -7.75
N GLN A 229 16.07 -1.69 -7.60
CA GLN A 229 17.44 -1.43 -7.18
C GLN A 229 17.45 -0.20 -6.28
N ASP A 230 18.49 -0.07 -5.46
CA ASP A 230 18.70 1.16 -4.70
C ASP A 230 19.33 2.23 -5.60
N VAL A 231 18.77 3.44 -5.53
CA VAL A 231 19.16 4.60 -6.33
C VAL A 231 19.53 5.73 -5.38
N PRO A 232 20.74 6.30 -5.48
CA PRO A 232 21.16 7.42 -4.65
C PRO A 232 20.21 8.60 -4.79
N ARG A 233 19.96 9.33 -3.70
CA ARG A 233 19.00 10.43 -3.64
C ARG A 233 19.12 11.44 -4.79
N PRO A 234 20.31 11.95 -5.17
CA PRO A 234 20.41 12.90 -6.28
C PRO A 234 19.91 12.31 -7.61
N ALA A 235 20.24 11.04 -7.87
CA ALA A 235 19.78 10.32 -9.06
C ALA A 235 18.27 10.03 -9.00
N PHE A 236 17.75 9.66 -7.83
CA PHE A 236 16.31 9.46 -7.63
C PHE A 236 15.53 10.76 -7.87
N VAL A 237 15.97 11.89 -7.32
CA VAL A 237 15.28 13.19 -7.48
C VAL A 237 15.30 13.63 -8.94
N ALA A 238 16.41 13.43 -9.66
CA ALA A 238 16.49 13.69 -11.09
C ALA A 238 15.52 12.81 -11.89
N LEU A 239 15.48 11.49 -11.61
CA LEU A 239 14.53 10.55 -12.21
C LEU A 239 13.08 10.94 -11.91
N PHE A 240 12.76 11.27 -10.67
CA PHE A 240 11.42 11.64 -10.22
C PHE A 240 10.94 12.90 -10.94
N ARG A 241 11.79 13.93 -11.04
CA ARG A 241 11.47 15.17 -11.79
C ARG A 241 11.23 14.92 -13.26
N LYS A 242 12.03 14.05 -13.89
CA LYS A 242 11.84 13.67 -15.29
C LYS A 242 10.52 12.92 -15.48
N ALA A 243 10.23 11.94 -14.64
CA ALA A 243 9.04 11.10 -14.74
C ALA A 243 7.74 11.88 -14.44
N ARG A 244 7.74 12.75 -13.41
CA ARG A 244 6.54 13.53 -13.05
C ARG A 244 6.12 14.54 -14.13
N ALA A 245 7.02 14.90 -15.04
CA ALA A 245 6.73 15.79 -16.16
C ALA A 245 6.03 15.07 -17.34
N VAL A 246 6.03 13.74 -17.37
CA VAL A 246 5.37 12.94 -18.41
C VAL A 246 3.95 12.61 -17.93
N ALA A 247 2.93 13.16 -18.60
CA ALA A 247 1.54 12.89 -18.24
C ALA A 247 1.20 11.42 -18.49
N THR A 248 0.57 10.77 -17.51
CA THR A 248 0.17 9.35 -17.61
C THR A 248 -1.06 9.12 -16.73
N THR A 249 -1.91 8.17 -17.11
CA THR A 249 -3.07 7.74 -16.31
C THR A 249 -2.91 6.28 -15.88
N LEU A 250 -3.38 5.98 -14.67
CA LEU A 250 -3.43 4.64 -14.12
C LEU A 250 -4.89 4.26 -13.91
N GLU A 251 -5.40 3.41 -14.79
CA GLU A 251 -6.79 2.97 -14.76
C GLU A 251 -6.88 1.50 -15.14
N CYS A 252 -7.71 0.77 -14.41
CA CYS A 252 -8.08 -0.61 -14.70
C CYS A 252 -9.45 -0.88 -14.09
N ALA A 253 -10.46 -1.04 -14.94
CA ALA A 253 -11.71 -1.65 -14.50
C ALA A 253 -11.43 -3.06 -13.93
N ARG A 254 -12.32 -3.54 -13.06
CA ARG A 254 -12.18 -4.85 -12.45
C ARG A 254 -12.14 -5.94 -13.52
N ALA A 255 -11.02 -6.66 -13.57
CA ALA A 255 -10.74 -7.68 -14.58
C ALA A 255 -9.95 -8.84 -13.97
N ASN A 256 -9.90 -9.98 -14.66
CA ASN A 256 -9.09 -11.11 -14.20
C ASN A 256 -7.61 -10.71 -14.08
N ALA A 257 -6.99 -10.98 -12.93
CA ALA A 257 -5.61 -10.58 -12.67
C ALA A 257 -4.60 -11.27 -13.60
N ARG A 258 -4.92 -12.48 -14.09
CA ARG A 258 -4.08 -13.15 -15.11
C ARG A 258 -4.04 -12.34 -16.40
N ASP A 259 -5.21 -11.85 -16.83
CA ASP A 259 -5.34 -11.11 -18.08
C ASP A 259 -4.70 -9.73 -17.98
N VAL A 260 -4.77 -9.11 -16.79
CA VAL A 260 -3.99 -7.91 -16.49
C VAL A 260 -2.49 -8.20 -16.50
N ILE A 261 -2.02 -9.35 -16.01
CA ILE A 261 -0.58 -9.70 -16.09
C ILE A 261 -0.14 -9.95 -17.54
N ASP A 262 -0.97 -10.64 -18.33
CA ASP A 262 -0.64 -11.02 -19.71
C ASP A 262 -0.87 -9.89 -20.71
N GLY A 263 -1.66 -8.88 -20.36
CA GLY A 263 -2.04 -7.80 -21.26
C GLY A 263 -3.20 -8.16 -22.20
N THR A 264 -4.02 -9.16 -21.85
CA THR A 264 -5.13 -9.65 -22.68
C THR A 264 -6.49 -9.05 -22.29
N HIS A 265 -6.60 -8.34 -21.16
CA HIS A 265 -7.83 -7.64 -20.77
C HIS A 265 -8.15 -6.47 -21.71
N ALA A 266 -9.44 -6.30 -22.04
CA ALA A 266 -9.91 -5.20 -22.89
C ALA A 266 -9.63 -3.85 -22.23
N GLN A 267 -8.94 -2.96 -22.94
CA GLN A 267 -8.75 -1.58 -22.50
C GLN A 267 -10.03 -0.79 -22.77
N THR A 268 -10.46 0.02 -21.80
CA THR A 268 -11.35 1.14 -22.08
C THR A 268 -10.59 2.12 -22.98
N LYS A 269 -10.88 2.09 -24.28
CA LYS A 269 -10.40 3.11 -25.24
C LYS A 269 -10.97 4.47 -24.80
N LYS A 270 -10.09 5.40 -24.42
CA LYS A 270 -10.34 6.85 -24.54
C LYS A 270 -9.16 7.48 -25.28
N GLU A 271 -9.41 7.59 -26.58
CA GLU A 271 -8.93 8.52 -27.61
C GLU A 271 -7.47 8.95 -27.71
N GLY A 272 -6.98 8.76 -28.93
CA GLY A 272 -5.82 9.31 -29.59
C GLY A 272 -5.77 8.74 -31.01
N GLU A 273 -6.85 8.95 -31.78
CA GLU A 273 -6.85 8.69 -33.23
C GLU A 273 -6.00 9.73 -33.93
N GLN A 274 -5.04 9.25 -34.73
CA GLN A 274 -4.27 9.86 -35.84
C GLN A 274 -2.94 9.07 -35.88
N GLN A 275 -2.52 8.37 -36.93
CA GLN A 275 -2.77 8.47 -38.36
C GLN A 275 -2.85 7.07 -38.99
N GLU A 276 -3.76 6.92 -39.94
CA GLU A 276 -3.67 5.94 -41.02
C GLU A 276 -2.48 6.29 -41.93
N GLY A 277 -1.76 5.26 -42.34
CA GLY A 277 -0.73 5.27 -43.36
C GLY A 277 -0.61 3.86 -43.88
N GLU A 278 -1.31 3.61 -44.98
CA GLU A 278 -1.29 2.39 -45.79
C GLU A 278 0.13 2.08 -46.29
N GLU A 279 0.52 0.81 -46.30
CA GLU A 279 1.17 0.21 -47.46
C GLU A 279 1.06 -1.33 -47.40
N GLU A 280 0.44 -1.87 -48.44
CA GLU A 280 0.31 -3.29 -48.76
C GLU A 280 1.65 -3.88 -49.23
N GLY A 281 1.77 -5.22 -49.22
CA GLY A 281 2.83 -5.88 -50.01
C GLY A 281 3.23 -7.30 -49.62
N GLU A 282 2.32 -8.25 -49.83
CA GLU A 282 2.55 -9.61 -50.38
C GLU A 282 3.70 -10.53 -49.90
N GLY A 283 3.29 -11.68 -49.36
CA GLY A 283 3.51 -12.98 -50.01
C GLY A 283 4.83 -13.75 -49.80
N LYS A 284 4.76 -14.91 -49.13
CA LYS A 284 4.94 -16.23 -49.80
C LYS A 284 4.85 -17.42 -48.84
N GLU A 285 4.25 -18.46 -49.39
CA GLU A 285 4.09 -19.83 -48.89
C GLU A 285 5.43 -20.57 -48.69
N GLY A 286 5.40 -21.61 -47.86
CA GLY A 286 6.52 -22.55 -47.70
C GLY A 286 6.18 -23.72 -46.80
N SER A 287 5.67 -24.79 -47.42
CA SER A 287 5.43 -26.14 -46.91
C SER A 287 6.65 -26.81 -46.24
N GLY A 288 6.44 -27.76 -45.31
CA GLY A 288 7.54 -28.65 -44.89
C GLY A 288 7.25 -29.64 -43.75
N LEU A 289 6.62 -30.75 -44.13
CA LEU A 289 6.62 -32.12 -43.57
C LEU A 289 7.27 -32.51 -42.21
N LYS A 290 6.52 -33.40 -41.56
CA LYS A 290 6.81 -34.33 -40.46
C LYS A 290 8.14 -35.11 -40.62
N GLN A 291 8.73 -35.47 -39.48
CA GLN A 291 9.20 -36.84 -39.26
C GLN A 291 9.11 -37.25 -37.78
N ALA A 292 8.51 -38.42 -37.57
CA ALA A 292 8.48 -39.18 -36.34
C ALA A 292 9.72 -40.09 -36.28
N GLY A 293 10.33 -40.21 -35.11
CA GLY A 293 11.44 -41.11 -34.83
C GLY A 293 11.14 -41.93 -33.57
N ALA A 294 11.53 -43.20 -33.61
CA ALA A 294 10.97 -44.32 -32.88
C ALA A 294 11.33 -44.39 -31.39
N LYS A 295 10.52 -45.21 -30.70
CA LYS A 295 10.71 -45.72 -29.34
C LYS A 295 11.98 -46.57 -29.26
N ASP A 296 12.67 -46.46 -28.13
CA ASP A 296 13.58 -47.48 -27.64
C ASP A 296 13.06 -47.94 -26.26
N GLU A 297 12.85 -49.25 -26.12
CA GLU A 297 12.39 -49.92 -24.91
C GLU A 297 13.59 -50.60 -24.25
N SER A 298 13.99 -50.12 -23.07
CA SER A 298 14.75 -50.95 -22.13
C SER A 298 14.38 -50.65 -20.69
N MET A 299 13.83 -51.68 -20.05
CA MET A 299 13.95 -52.08 -18.64
C MET A 299 13.42 -51.18 -17.51
N GLY A 300 12.49 -51.77 -16.74
CA GLY A 300 12.27 -51.49 -15.32
C GLY A 300 13.53 -51.78 -14.52
N GLU A 301 13.70 -51.31 -13.29
CA GLU A 301 12.78 -51.35 -12.16
C GLU A 301 12.98 -50.05 -11.35
N GLY A 302 11.90 -49.46 -10.83
CA GLY A 302 11.99 -48.20 -10.06
C GLY A 302 10.73 -47.32 -10.12
N LYS A 303 9.80 -47.61 -11.05
CA LYS A 303 8.61 -46.79 -11.29
C LYS A 303 7.42 -47.04 -10.33
N GLU A 304 7.45 -48.08 -9.51
CA GLU A 304 6.36 -48.36 -8.56
C GLU A 304 6.50 -47.60 -7.23
N GLY A 305 7.72 -47.46 -6.68
CA GLY A 305 7.95 -46.70 -5.45
C GLY A 305 7.65 -45.19 -5.59
N GLU A 306 8.00 -44.60 -6.74
CA GLU A 306 7.76 -43.18 -7.01
C GLU A 306 6.28 -42.86 -7.26
N LYS A 307 5.52 -43.77 -7.91
CA LYS A 307 4.07 -43.61 -8.13
C LYS A 307 3.29 -43.64 -6.82
N VAL A 308 3.66 -44.52 -5.88
CA VAL A 308 3.00 -44.63 -4.57
C VAL A 308 3.28 -43.40 -3.70
N GLN A 309 4.52 -42.89 -3.68
CA GLN A 309 4.86 -41.66 -2.96
C GLN A 309 4.19 -40.40 -3.56
N LYS A 310 4.08 -40.30 -4.89
CA LYS A 310 3.44 -39.16 -5.57
C LYS A 310 1.92 -39.16 -5.37
N ALA A 311 1.30 -40.34 -5.32
CA ALA A 311 -0.13 -40.51 -4.99
C ALA A 311 -0.42 -40.14 -3.53
N ALA A 312 0.43 -40.55 -2.58
CA ALA A 312 0.29 -40.18 -1.18
C ALA A 312 0.44 -38.66 -0.95
N LYS A 313 1.44 -38.03 -1.59
CA LYS A 313 1.66 -36.57 -1.53
C LYS A 313 0.54 -35.78 -2.22
N GLY A 314 -0.06 -36.34 -3.28
CA GLY A 314 -1.25 -35.81 -3.94
C GLY A 314 -2.49 -35.79 -3.03
N ARG A 315 -2.76 -36.91 -2.34
CA ARG A 315 -3.88 -37.05 -1.40
C ARG A 315 -3.76 -36.13 -0.19
N VAL A 316 -2.56 -35.99 0.39
CA VAL A 316 -2.31 -35.04 1.50
C VAL A 316 -2.53 -33.58 1.07
N ASN A 317 -2.17 -33.22 -0.17
CA ASN A 317 -2.38 -31.86 -0.69
C ASN A 317 -3.86 -31.59 -1.02
N GLU A 318 -4.59 -32.61 -1.50
CA GLU A 318 -6.03 -32.53 -1.77
C GLU A 318 -6.86 -32.41 -0.48
N GLU A 319 -6.51 -33.18 0.55
CA GLU A 319 -7.16 -33.09 1.85
C GLU A 319 -6.91 -31.74 2.54
N ALA A 320 -5.69 -31.20 2.43
CA ALA A 320 -5.38 -29.84 2.91
C ALA A 320 -6.16 -28.75 2.15
N ARG A 321 -6.39 -28.93 0.84
CA ARG A 321 -7.24 -28.02 0.03
C ARG A 321 -8.71 -28.14 0.40
N ARG A 322 -9.20 -29.36 0.65
CA ARG A 322 -10.57 -29.62 1.11
C ARG A 322 -10.83 -28.97 2.46
N ARG A 323 -9.93 -29.18 3.44
CA ARG A 323 -10.02 -28.53 4.77
C ARG A 323 -9.99 -27.00 4.70
N LYS A 324 -9.22 -26.42 3.77
CA LYS A 324 -9.23 -24.97 3.51
C LYS A 324 -10.55 -24.50 2.89
N ARG A 325 -11.13 -25.26 1.95
CA ARG A 325 -12.42 -24.95 1.33
C ARG A 325 -13.57 -25.03 2.35
N GLU A 326 -13.58 -26.06 3.18
CA GLU A 326 -14.55 -26.23 4.27
C GLU A 326 -14.43 -25.12 5.31
N LYS A 327 -13.21 -24.70 5.68
CA LYS A 327 -12.99 -23.56 6.58
C LYS A 327 -13.47 -22.23 5.97
N ARG A 328 -13.32 -22.05 4.65
CA ARG A 328 -13.84 -20.86 3.93
C ARG A 328 -15.36 -20.87 3.89
N GLU A 329 -15.97 -22.02 3.59
CA GLU A 329 -17.42 -22.17 3.52
C GLU A 329 -18.06 -21.99 4.89
N ARG A 330 -17.44 -22.49 5.95
CA ARG A 330 -17.87 -22.25 7.34
C ARG A 330 -17.83 -20.77 7.70
N ARG A 331 -16.75 -20.05 7.36
CA ARG A 331 -16.66 -18.60 7.59
C ARG A 331 -17.71 -17.81 6.79
N ARG A 332 -17.99 -18.22 5.55
CA ARG A 332 -19.04 -17.63 4.71
C ARG A 332 -20.42 -17.84 5.33
N GLN A 333 -20.70 -19.04 5.85
CA GLN A 333 -21.95 -19.35 6.55
C GLN A 333 -22.09 -18.61 7.88
N GLU A 334 -21.01 -18.52 8.68
CA GLU A 334 -20.96 -17.73 9.92
C GLU A 334 -21.23 -16.24 9.63
N ARG A 335 -20.65 -15.70 8.55
CA ARG A 335 -20.86 -14.31 8.14
C ARG A 335 -22.29 -14.07 7.63
N MET A 336 -22.84 -14.97 6.81
CA MET A 336 -24.24 -14.87 6.39
C MET A 336 -25.21 -14.97 7.57
N ARG A 337 -24.92 -15.83 8.55
CA ARG A 337 -25.68 -15.93 9.80
C ARG A 337 -25.60 -14.64 10.60
N TRP A 338 -24.40 -14.10 10.83
CA TRP A 338 -24.20 -12.82 11.52
C TRP A 338 -24.95 -11.68 10.84
N THR A 339 -24.87 -11.61 9.51
CA THR A 339 -25.57 -10.58 8.71
C THR A 339 -27.09 -10.74 8.85
N ARG A 340 -27.61 -11.96 8.85
CA ARG A 340 -29.05 -12.25 9.02
C ARG A 340 -29.54 -11.95 10.44
N GLU A 341 -28.71 -12.19 11.45
CA GLU A 341 -29.00 -11.89 12.87
C GLU A 341 -28.96 -10.38 13.17
N HIS A 342 -28.20 -9.60 12.39
CA HIS A 342 -27.99 -8.17 12.63
C HIS A 342 -28.66 -7.25 11.58
N ALA A 343 -29.28 -7.81 10.54
CA ALA A 343 -30.04 -7.07 9.52
C ALA A 343 -31.37 -6.45 10.02
N GLY A 344 -31.67 -6.50 11.32
CA GLY A 344 -32.91 -5.99 11.91
C GLY A 344 -32.76 -4.96 13.04
N LYS A 345 -31.54 -4.60 13.49
CA LYS A 345 -31.34 -3.66 14.62
C LYS A 345 -31.05 -2.22 14.19
N GLY A 346 -31.71 -1.79 13.12
CA GLY A 346 -31.53 -0.45 12.56
C GLY A 346 -32.82 0.10 11.99
N LYS A 347 -33.88 0.16 12.81
CA LYS A 347 -35.05 1.03 12.67
C LYS A 347 -35.86 0.96 13.96
N ASP A 348 -36.47 2.09 14.32
CA ASP A 348 -37.10 2.46 15.61
C ASP A 348 -36.04 2.85 16.66
N GLY A 349 -35.94 4.07 17.16
CA GLY A 349 -36.91 5.13 17.40
C GLY A 349 -36.56 5.64 18.81
N GLY A 350 -36.23 6.94 18.94
CA GLY A 350 -35.63 7.46 20.17
C GLY A 350 -36.57 7.43 21.38
N GLN A 351 -36.00 7.29 22.58
CA GLN A 351 -36.48 7.93 23.81
C GLN A 351 -35.40 7.91 24.89
N ALA A 352 -35.23 9.06 25.54
CA ALA A 352 -34.35 9.26 26.68
C ALA A 352 -34.95 8.60 27.93
N VAL A 353 -34.13 7.88 28.71
CA VAL A 353 -34.38 7.63 30.14
C VAL A 353 -33.04 7.62 30.89
N THR A 354 -32.98 8.48 31.90
CA THR A 354 -31.99 8.57 32.98
C THR A 354 -32.26 7.51 34.05
N THR A 355 -31.22 6.83 34.57
CA THR A 355 -31.15 6.26 35.94
C THR A 355 -29.69 5.83 36.21
N SER A 356 -28.93 6.54 37.04
CA SER A 356 -28.73 6.29 38.49
C SER A 356 -28.24 4.86 38.81
N ALA A 357 -26.94 4.72 39.07
CA ALA A 357 -26.34 3.53 39.64
C ALA A 357 -26.13 3.77 41.14
N ASP A 358 -26.77 2.93 41.96
CA ASP A 358 -26.56 2.84 43.40
C ASP A 358 -26.33 1.37 43.80
N SER A 359 -25.38 1.21 44.72
CA SER A 359 -25.16 0.13 45.70
C SER A 359 -24.91 -1.32 45.25
N GLY A 360 -23.87 -1.93 45.85
CA GLY A 360 -23.76 -3.40 45.93
C GLY A 360 -22.35 -3.97 46.14
N THR A 361 -21.69 -3.68 47.28
CA THR A 361 -20.65 -4.55 47.89
C THR A 361 -21.26 -5.85 48.44
N PRO A 362 -20.48 -6.94 48.61
CA PRO A 362 -19.82 -7.23 49.90
C PRO A 362 -18.36 -7.72 49.73
N ASP A 363 -17.40 -7.21 50.51
CA ASP A 363 -16.98 -7.62 51.87
C ASP A 363 -15.96 -8.80 51.89
N GLY A 364 -14.95 -8.68 52.76
CA GLY A 364 -13.86 -9.64 52.96
C GLY A 364 -12.50 -8.96 53.17
N GLY A 365 -12.26 -8.50 54.39
CA GLY A 365 -11.11 -7.68 54.78
C GLY A 365 -9.77 -8.39 54.98
N ASP A 366 -8.73 -7.56 55.16
CA ASP A 366 -7.81 -7.64 56.29
C ASP A 366 -6.94 -6.37 56.30
N GLY A 367 -7.00 -5.64 57.41
CA GLY A 367 -6.24 -4.41 57.63
C GLY A 367 -5.24 -4.60 58.76
N ALA A 368 -4.02 -4.09 58.57
CA ALA A 368 -3.11 -3.76 59.65
C ALA A 368 -2.13 -2.67 59.20
N GLY A 369 -2.00 -1.61 60.02
CA GLY A 369 -0.74 -0.88 60.18
C GLY A 369 -0.67 0.53 59.61
N ASP A 370 -1.30 1.47 60.30
CA ASP A 370 -1.05 2.91 60.23
C ASP A 370 0.28 3.24 60.94
N GLU A 371 1.17 4.04 60.34
CA GLU A 371 2.01 4.98 61.10
C GLU A 371 2.69 6.04 60.21
N LYS A 372 2.22 7.28 60.37
CA LYS A 372 2.90 8.51 59.94
C LYS A 372 4.19 8.73 60.74
N LYS A 373 5.30 9.07 60.07
CA LYS A 373 6.37 9.89 60.69
C LYS A 373 6.86 11.02 59.77
N LYS A 374 6.75 12.23 60.33
CA LYS A 374 7.27 13.52 59.86
C LYS A 374 8.80 13.55 59.87
N LYS A 375 9.34 14.28 58.89
CA LYS A 375 10.48 15.23 58.94
C LYS A 375 11.58 15.02 60.01
N LYS A 376 12.83 14.93 59.55
CA LYS A 376 13.90 15.87 59.94
C LYS A 376 15.09 15.83 58.97
N SER A 377 15.60 17.02 58.73
CA SER A 377 16.79 17.43 57.99
C SER A 377 18.09 17.22 58.78
N VAL A 378 19.22 17.41 58.08
CA VAL A 378 20.62 17.51 58.55
C VAL A 378 21.26 16.11 58.70
N GLN A 379 22.32 15.75 57.97
CA GLN A 379 23.57 16.47 57.69
C GLN A 379 24.20 16.00 56.38
#